data_AF-A0A385ELA0-F1
#
_entry.id   AF-A0A385ELA0-F1
#
_cell.length_a   1.000
_cell.length_b   1.000
_cell.length_c   1.000
_cell.angle_alpha   90.00
_cell.angle_beta   90.00
_cell.angle_gamma   90.00
#
_symmetry.space_group_name_H-M   'P 1'
#
loop_
_entity.id
_entity.type
_entity.pdbx_description
1 polymer ?
#
loop_
_entity_poly.entity_id
_entity_poly.type
_entity_poly.pdbx_seq_one_letter_code
_entity_poly.pdbx_strand_id
1 'polypeptide(L)'
;MSTPNVAESYQSKFKGRNGLDKVLGDSETTRVKINSVILDKPHGVATIRFTTVRRVRSNPVDDQPQRWIAIMGYEYKSLAMNAEQRYVNPLGFRVTSYRVNPEVN
;
A
#
# COMPACT_ATOMS: atom_id res chain seq x y z
N MET A 1 -0.73 -6.41 -6.79
CA MET A 1 -0.16 -7.73 -6.46
C MET A 1 -0.78 -8.24 -5.17
N SER A 2 -2.06 -8.62 -5.21
CA SER A 2 -2.81 -8.99 -4.01
C SER A 2 -3.88 -10.03 -4.35
N THR A 3 -4.39 -10.74 -3.34
CA THR A 3 -5.56 -11.60 -3.49
C THR A 3 -6.82 -10.77 -3.79
N PRO A 4 -7.89 -11.38 -4.35
CA PRO A 4 -9.11 -10.67 -4.73
C PRO A 4 -9.74 -9.86 -3.60
N ASN A 5 -9.82 -10.41 -2.39
CA ASN A 5 -10.38 -9.73 -1.21
C ASN A 5 -9.57 -8.46 -0.83
N VAL A 6 -8.24 -8.54 -0.86
CA VAL A 6 -7.38 -7.38 -0.56
C VAL A 6 -7.46 -6.35 -1.69
N ALA A 7 -7.51 -6.81 -2.94
CA ALA A 7 -7.67 -5.93 -4.10
C ALA A 7 -9.00 -5.17 -4.05
N GLU A 8 -10.10 -5.85 -3.74
CA GLU A 8 -11.43 -5.24 -3.66
C GLU A 8 -11.51 -4.22 -2.51
N SER A 9 -10.97 -4.56 -1.33
CA SER A 9 -10.89 -3.63 -0.21
C SER A 9 -10.13 -2.36 -0.59
N TYR A 10 -9.01 -2.48 -1.30
CA TYR A 10 -8.25 -1.33 -1.81
C TYR A 10 -9.03 -0.52 -2.86
N GLN A 11 -9.60 -1.21 -3.86
CA GLN A 11 -10.34 -0.58 -4.96
C GLN A 11 -11.59 0.16 -4.48
N SER A 12 -12.24 -0.30 -3.40
CA SER A 12 -13.42 0.35 -2.84
C SER A 12 -13.20 1.83 -2.50
N LYS A 13 -11.96 2.22 -2.13
CA LYS A 13 -11.57 3.59 -1.84
C LYS A 13 -11.65 4.53 -3.05
N PHE A 14 -11.68 3.99 -4.26
CA PHE A 14 -11.68 4.73 -5.51
C PHE A 14 -13.03 4.62 -6.26
N LYS A 15 -14.02 3.90 -5.70
CA LYS A 15 -15.34 3.71 -6.32
C LYS A 15 -16.26 4.91 -6.07
N GLY A 16 -17.17 5.16 -7.02
CA GLY A 16 -18.23 6.16 -6.91
C GLY A 16 -17.75 7.62 -7.00
N ARG A 17 -18.69 8.55 -6.78
CA ARG A 17 -18.43 10.01 -6.88
C ARG A 17 -17.45 10.52 -5.83
N ASN A 18 -17.36 9.84 -4.69
CA ASN A 18 -16.47 10.20 -3.58
C ASN A 18 -15.17 9.37 -3.58
N GLY A 19 -14.83 8.71 -4.69
CA GLY A 19 -13.57 8.00 -4.82
C GLY A 19 -12.38 8.94 -4.66
N LEU A 20 -11.33 8.48 -3.98
CA LEU A 20 -10.16 9.31 -3.65
C LEU A 20 -9.56 10.02 -4.86
N ASP A 21 -9.50 9.38 -6.02
CA ASP A 21 -8.97 9.96 -7.24
C ASP A 21 -9.85 11.09 -7.82
N LYS A 22 -11.16 11.09 -7.54
CA LYS A 22 -12.10 12.13 -7.98
C LYS A 22 -12.11 13.31 -7.01
N VAL A 23 -12.04 13.01 -5.71
CA VAL A 23 -12.08 14.02 -4.65
C VAL A 23 -10.74 14.74 -4.53
N LEU A 24 -9.63 14.00 -4.56
CA LEU A 24 -8.31 14.59 -4.42
C LEU A 24 -7.79 15.09 -5.77
N GLY A 25 -8.04 14.35 -6.86
CA GLY A 25 -7.52 14.69 -8.18
C GLY A 25 -6.01 14.99 -8.11
N ASP A 26 -5.64 16.17 -8.61
CA ASP A 26 -4.27 16.66 -8.57
C ASP A 26 -4.03 17.72 -7.47
N SER A 27 -5.02 17.94 -6.59
CA SER A 27 -5.00 18.99 -5.56
C SER A 27 -4.03 18.71 -4.41
N GLU A 28 -3.60 17.46 -4.25
CA GLU A 28 -2.65 17.06 -3.22
C GLU A 28 -1.82 15.84 -3.63
N THR A 29 -0.73 15.61 -2.91
CA THR A 29 0.13 14.44 -3.07
C THR A 29 0.53 13.92 -1.69
N THR A 30 0.46 12.60 -1.51
CA THR A 30 0.99 11.93 -0.31
C THR A 30 2.25 11.16 -0.69
N ARG A 31 3.40 11.58 -0.15
CA ARG A 31 4.67 10.87 -0.31
C ARG A 31 4.82 9.83 0.80
N VAL A 32 5.26 8.63 0.43
CA VAL A 32 5.52 7.51 1.35
C VAL A 32 7.01 7.27 1.44
N LYS A 33 7.57 7.22 2.65
CA LYS A 33 8.95 6.79 2.93
C LYS A 33 8.92 5.53 3.77
N ILE A 34 9.53 4.45 3.28
CA ILE A 34 9.72 3.23 4.08
C ILE A 34 10.85 3.49 5.08
N ASN A 35 10.56 3.31 6.38
CA ASN A 35 11.52 3.45 7.46
C ASN A 35 12.22 2.13 7.77
N SER A 36 11.45 1.03 7.85
CA SER A 36 12.00 -0.31 8.06
C SER A 36 11.03 -1.40 7.61
N VAL A 37 11.57 -2.58 7.32
CA VAL A 37 10.81 -3.78 6.98
C VAL A 37 11.39 -4.94 7.78
N ILE A 38 10.53 -5.63 8.53
CA ILE A 38 10.86 -6.84 9.28
C ILE A 38 10.05 -7.99 8.68
N LEU A 39 10.73 -9.09 8.32
CA LEU A 39 10.12 -10.25 7.70
C LEU A 39 10.10 -11.44 8.65
N ASP A 40 8.90 -11.94 8.93
CA ASP A 40 8.66 -13.26 9.51
C ASP A 40 8.36 -14.23 8.35
N LYS A 41 9.44 -14.71 7.72
CA LYS A 41 9.35 -15.57 6.52
C LYS A 41 8.61 -16.89 6.78
N PRO A 42 8.86 -17.63 7.90
CA PRO A 42 8.14 -18.88 8.17
C PRO A 42 6.61 -18.72 8.22
N HIS A 43 6.12 -17.58 8.72
CA HIS A 43 4.69 -17.32 8.84
C HIS A 43 4.11 -16.48 7.68
N GLY A 44 4.95 -16.02 6.73
CA GLY A 44 4.51 -15.17 5.62
C GLY A 44 3.97 -13.81 6.08
N VAL A 45 4.59 -13.22 7.11
CA VAL A 45 4.16 -11.92 7.66
C VAL A 45 5.29 -10.90 7.55
N ALA A 46 4.95 -9.67 7.19
CA ALA A 46 5.87 -8.54 7.17
C ALA A 46 5.32 -7.40 8.03
N THR A 47 6.19 -6.83 8.85
CA THR A 47 5.93 -5.61 9.61
C THR A 47 6.70 -4.47 8.96
N ILE A 48 5.99 -3.50 8.41
CA ILE A 48 6.56 -2.39 7.64
C ILE A 48 6.29 -1.09 8.40
N ARG A 49 7.36 -0.40 8.79
CA ARG A 49 7.25 0.97 9.31
C ARG A 49 7.44 1.95 8.17
N PHE A 50 6.52 2.90 8.03
CA PHE A 50 6.59 3.92 6.99
C PHE A 50 6.06 5.27 7.49
N THR A 51 6.53 6.32 6.85
CA THR A 51 6.13 7.70 7.11
C THR A 51 5.39 8.23 5.90
N THR A 52 4.27 8.92 6.11
CA THR A 52 3.56 9.66 5.07
C THR A 52 3.72 11.16 5.27
N VAL A 53 3.98 11.89 4.19
CA VAL A 53 4.00 13.35 4.17
C VAL A 53 3.03 13.81 3.09
N ARG A 54 1.95 14.49 3.51
CA ARG A 54 0.98 15.09 2.61
C ARG A 54 1.42 16.49 2.22
N ARG A 55 1.13 16.87 0.97
CA ARG A 55 1.35 18.21 0.44
C ARG A 55 0.16 18.60 -0.42
N VAL A 56 -0.51 19.69 -0.06
CA VAL A 56 -1.58 20.29 -0.87
C VAL A 56 -0.93 21.18 -1.92
N ARG A 57 -1.36 21.10 -3.19
CA ARG A 57 -0.79 21.87 -4.32
C ARG A 57 -0.79 23.38 -4.07
N SER A 58 -1.85 23.91 -3.46
CA SER A 58 -1.99 25.33 -3.13
C SER A 58 -1.14 25.78 -1.95
N ASN A 59 -0.56 24.83 -1.19
CA ASN A 59 0.28 25.13 -0.04
C ASN A 59 1.76 24.77 -0.35
N PRO A 60 2.69 25.73 -0.27
CA PRO A 60 4.10 25.44 -0.47
C PRO A 60 4.74 24.63 0.67
N VAL A 61 4.05 24.46 1.81
CA VAL A 61 4.54 23.77 3.00
C VAL A 61 3.97 22.36 3.10
N ASP A 62 4.81 21.42 3.52
CA ASP A 62 4.42 20.04 3.78
C ASP A 62 3.67 19.91 5.12
N ASP A 63 2.68 19.02 5.17
CA ASP A 63 2.02 18.64 6.43
C ASP A 63 3.02 17.91 7.34
N GLN A 64 2.75 17.92 8.65
CA GLN A 64 3.57 17.20 9.63
C GLN A 64 3.65 15.70 9.27
N PRO A 65 4.85 15.07 9.31
CA PRO A 65 5.00 13.66 8.99
C PRO A 65 4.17 12.76 9.92
N GLN A 66 3.41 11.84 9.34
CA GLN A 66 2.65 10.83 10.08
C GLN A 66 3.33 9.47 9.98
N ARG A 67 3.44 8.76 11.11
CA ARG A 67 4.12 7.46 11.20
C ARG A 67 3.12 6.33 11.33
N TRP A 68 3.41 5.25 10.62
CA TRP A 68 2.52 4.11 10.47
C TRP A 68 3.28 2.80 10.55
N ILE A 69 2.57 1.78 11.05
CA ILE A 69 2.98 0.39 11.01
C ILE A 69 1.95 -0.37 10.16
N ALA A 70 2.40 -0.94 9.03
CA ALA A 70 1.62 -1.90 8.28
C ALA A 70 1.99 -3.33 8.69
N ILE A 71 0.98 -4.16 8.96
CA ILE A 71 1.12 -5.60 9.09
C ILE A 71 0.54 -6.23 7.83
N MET A 72 1.39 -6.95 7.10
CA MET A 72 1.09 -7.51 5.79
C MET A 72 1.30 -9.02 5.79
N GLY A 73 0.25 -9.79 5.52
CA GLY A 73 0.36 -11.19 5.14
C GLY A 73 0.73 -11.30 3.66
N TYR A 74 1.67 -12.17 3.32
CA TYR A 74 2.12 -12.39 1.95
C TYR A 74 2.49 -13.85 1.69
N GLU A 75 2.47 -14.22 0.41
CA GLU A 75 2.99 -15.50 -0.05
C GLU A 75 3.56 -15.40 -1.47
N TYR A 76 4.30 -16.43 -1.87
CA TYR A 76 4.74 -16.64 -3.24
C TYR A 76 4.04 -17.87 -3.79
N LYS A 77 3.38 -17.73 -4.94
CA LYS A 77 2.67 -18.84 -5.58
C LYS A 77 2.99 -18.86 -7.07
N SER A 78 3.16 -20.06 -7.61
CA SER A 78 3.17 -20.23 -9.07
C SER A 78 1.76 -19.92 -9.60
N LEU A 79 1.58 -18.73 -10.16
CA LEU A 79 0.32 -18.26 -10.71
C LEU A 79 0.34 -18.44 -12.22
N ALA A 80 -0.79 -18.84 -12.80
CA ALA A 80 -0.98 -18.80 -14.24
C ALA A 80 -0.93 -17.33 -14.70
N MET A 81 0.14 -16.96 -15.40
CA MET A 81 0.40 -15.59 -15.86
C MET A 81 0.88 -15.63 -17.31
N ASN A 82 0.40 -14.67 -18.11
CA ASN A 82 0.97 -14.38 -19.41
C ASN A 82 2.36 -13.71 -19.27
N ALA A 83 3.07 -13.50 -20.38
CA ALA A 83 4.43 -12.96 -20.37
C ALA A 83 4.52 -11.56 -19.73
N GLU A 84 3.58 -10.66 -20.04
CA GLU A 84 3.54 -9.29 -19.51
C GLU A 84 3.30 -9.28 -17.99
N GLN A 85 2.35 -10.08 -17.51
CA GLN A 85 2.05 -10.22 -16.09
C GLN A 85 3.25 -10.79 -15.32
N ARG A 86 3.95 -11.77 -15.91
CA ARG A 86 5.14 -12.37 -15.31
C ARG A 86 6.34 -11.42 -15.31
N TYR A 87 6.45 -10.53 -16.30
CA TYR A 87 7.48 -9.49 -16.31
C TYR A 87 7.34 -8.57 -15.09
N VAL A 88 6.11 -8.21 -14.70
CA VAL A 88 5.83 -7.38 -13.52
C VAL A 88 5.93 -8.18 -12.21
N ASN A 89 5.48 -9.44 -12.20
CA ASN A 89 5.45 -10.28 -10.99
C ASN A 89 6.04 -11.68 -11.25
N PRO A 90 7.37 -11.80 -11.39
CA PRO A 90 8.01 -13.04 -11.83
C PRO A 90 7.90 -14.19 -10.82
N LEU A 91 7.81 -13.87 -9.52
CA LEU A 91 7.74 -14.84 -8.44
C LEU A 91 6.30 -15.15 -7.99
N GLY A 92 5.31 -14.50 -8.59
CA GLY A 92 3.92 -14.60 -8.15
C GLY A 92 3.71 -14.16 -6.70
N PHE A 93 4.43 -13.12 -6.27
CA PHE A 93 4.20 -12.46 -4.99
C PHE A 93 2.76 -11.96 -4.90
N ARG A 94 2.08 -12.26 -3.79
CA ARG A 94 0.76 -11.69 -3.53
C ARG A 94 0.56 -11.40 -2.05
N VAL A 95 -0.02 -10.22 -1.79
CA VAL A 95 -0.49 -9.82 -0.47
C VAL A 95 -1.82 -10.52 -0.18
N THR A 96 -1.90 -11.22 0.95
CA THR A 96 -3.08 -11.98 1.40
C THR A 96 -3.87 -11.25 2.48
N SER A 97 -3.23 -10.37 3.24
CA SER A 97 -3.85 -9.47 4.21
C SER A 97 -3.04 -8.18 4.36
N TYR A 98 -3.72 -7.07 4.66
CA TYR A 98 -3.07 -5.77 4.84
C TYR A 98 -3.84 -4.92 5.85
N ARG A 99 -3.17 -4.51 6.93
CA ARG A 99 -3.71 -3.57 7.91
C ARG A 99 -2.67 -2.51 8.24
N VAL A 100 -3.14 -1.29 8.54
CA VAL A 100 -2.29 -0.15 8.89
C VAL A 100 -2.76 0.42 10.22
N ASN A 101 -1.81 0.68 11.11
CA ASN A 101 -2.03 1.24 12.44
C ASN A 101 -1.14 2.48 12.60
N PRO A 102 -1.60 3.56 13.27
CA PRO A 102 -0.71 4.66 13.64
C PRO A 102 0.36 4.14 14.62
N GLU A 103 1.59 4.64 14.47
CA GLU A 103 2.64 4.40 15.46
C GLU A 103 2.36 5.31 16.67
N VAL A 104 1.99 4.73 17.81
CA VAL A 104 1.77 5.48 19.05
C VAL A 104 3.15 5.83 19.62
N ASN A 105 3.40 7.12 19.84
CA ASN A 105 4.55 7.60 20.60
C ASN A 105 4.26 7.53 22.10
#